data_AF-A0A2W7LN59-F1
#
_entry.id   AF-A0A2W7LN59-F1
#
_cell.length_a   1.000
_cell.length_b   1.000
_cell.length_c   1.000
_cell.angle_alpha   90.00
_cell.angle_beta   90.00
_cell.angle_gamma   90.00
#
_symmetry.space_group_name_H-M   'P 1'
#
loop_
_entity.id
_entity.type
_entity.pdbx_description
1 polymer ?
#
loop_
_entity_poly.entity_id
_entity_poly.type
_entity_poly.pdbx_seq_one_letter_code
_entity_poly.pdbx_strand_id
1 'polypeptide(L)'
;MRPIRSVACAIALASLLSTACLTAHAADIPLGSSTMEGHIVSRVLAVDPANYQVTIEGRDKSPVPIQLTDQAKNLHNLKVGDTVDIHVIRSVAYRLDTEIGGAPGVTKESMSIRATKDNPNPGGEAVRQVKVTSKIIRIDLQQHEVTLLPPEGKATVLKVEDPKLQERMKKLQVGQTVDAIYTEVLKVKTSR
;
A
#
# COMPACT_ATOMS: atom_id res chain seq x y z
N MET A 1 -63.21 -19.97 56.22
CA MET A 1 -63.85 -19.26 55.09
C MET A 1 -62.97 -18.07 54.72
N ARG A 2 -62.47 -18.00 53.47
CA ARG A 2 -61.87 -16.79 52.84
C ARG A 2 -63.02 -15.93 52.27
N PRO A 3 -62.88 -14.59 52.09
CA PRO A 3 -62.23 -13.99 50.90
C PRO A 3 -61.35 -12.76 51.21
N ILE A 4 -60.13 -12.62 50.67
CA ILE A 4 -59.72 -12.03 49.37
C ILE A 4 -60.04 -10.53 49.19
N ARG A 5 -59.02 -9.70 49.40
CA ARG A 5 -58.80 -8.28 48.98
C ARG A 5 -57.26 -8.11 48.96
N SER A 6 -56.53 -7.50 48.02
CA SER A 6 -56.76 -6.51 46.97
C SER A 6 -55.59 -6.57 45.95
N VAL A 7 -55.89 -6.24 44.69
CA VAL A 7 -55.18 -5.36 43.70
C VAL A 7 -53.66 -5.15 43.83
N ALA A 8 -52.89 -5.42 42.76
CA ALA A 8 -52.15 -4.41 41.95
C ALA A 8 -51.05 -5.02 41.06
N CYS A 9 -50.89 -4.41 39.88
CA CYS A 9 -49.94 -4.68 38.80
C CYS A 9 -48.46 -4.86 39.21
N ALA A 10 -47.77 -5.77 38.53
CA ALA A 10 -46.32 -5.70 38.37
C ALA A 10 -45.98 -5.90 36.89
N ILE A 11 -45.54 -4.81 36.24
CA ILE A 11 -45.03 -4.76 34.88
C ILE A 11 -43.61 -5.36 34.91
N ALA A 12 -43.39 -6.48 34.24
CA ALA A 12 -42.05 -7.04 34.06
C ALA A 12 -41.36 -6.32 32.90
N LEU A 13 -40.46 -5.38 33.22
CA LEU A 13 -39.58 -4.72 32.26
C LEU A 13 -38.36 -5.63 32.01
N ALA A 14 -38.35 -6.36 30.89
CA ALA A 14 -37.19 -7.14 30.46
C ALA A 14 -36.19 -6.22 29.76
N SER A 15 -35.14 -5.81 30.47
CA SER A 15 -34.01 -5.07 29.89
C SER A 15 -33.04 -6.03 29.17
N LEU A 16 -33.12 -6.06 27.85
CA LEU A 16 -32.11 -6.68 26.98
C LEU A 16 -30.85 -5.80 27.00
N LEU A 17 -29.82 -6.24 27.72
CA LEU A 17 -28.46 -5.69 27.63
C LEU A 17 -27.82 -6.16 26.31
N SER A 18 -28.01 -5.38 25.25
CA SER A 18 -27.21 -5.52 24.02
C SER A 18 -25.78 -5.07 24.32
N THR A 19 -24.89 -6.03 24.55
CA THR A 19 -23.45 -5.78 24.59
C THR A 19 -22.99 -5.46 23.17
N ALA A 20 -22.89 -4.17 22.84
CA ALA A 20 -22.25 -3.73 21.62
C ALA A 20 -20.77 -4.10 21.70
N CYS A 21 -20.36 -5.15 20.98
CA CYS A 21 -18.96 -5.45 20.76
C CYS A 21 -18.39 -4.33 19.88
N LEU A 22 -17.71 -3.37 20.51
CA LEU A 22 -16.92 -2.37 19.81
C LEU A 22 -15.70 -3.10 19.23
N THR A 23 -15.80 -3.53 17.97
CA THR A 23 -14.65 -3.88 17.17
C THR A 23 -13.83 -2.60 16.98
N ALA A 24 -12.85 -2.40 17.87
CA ALA A 24 -11.83 -1.38 17.72
C ALA A 24 -11.11 -1.67 16.41
N HIS A 25 -11.44 -0.91 15.36
CA HIS A 25 -10.65 -0.91 14.15
C HIS A 25 -9.31 -0.30 14.52
N ALA A 26 -8.22 -1.07 14.35
CA ALA A 26 -6.86 -0.58 14.50
C ALA A 26 -6.75 0.75 13.75
N ALA A 27 -6.47 1.82 14.50
CA ALA A 27 -6.35 3.15 13.92
C ALA A 27 -5.01 3.21 13.18
N ASP A 28 -5.06 3.15 11.85
CA ASP A 28 -3.86 3.25 11.01
C ASP A 28 -3.08 4.54 11.31
N ILE A 29 -1.84 4.43 11.82
CA ILE A 29 -1.04 5.60 12.19
C ILE A 29 -0.05 5.92 11.07
N PRO A 30 -0.20 7.05 10.34
CA PRO A 30 0.80 7.44 9.35
C PRO A 30 2.13 7.78 10.04
N LEU A 31 3.23 7.21 9.54
CA LEU A 31 4.61 7.35 10.04
C LEU A 31 5.47 8.26 9.18
N GLY A 32 5.00 8.64 7.98
CA GLY A 32 5.68 9.61 7.11
C GLY A 32 5.56 9.25 5.63
N SER A 33 6.13 10.11 4.78
CA SER A 33 6.18 9.89 3.33
C SER A 33 7.49 10.36 2.70
N SER A 34 7.91 9.73 1.61
CA SER A 34 9.11 10.10 0.86
C SER A 34 8.92 9.87 -0.64
N THR A 35 9.59 10.66 -1.48
CA THR A 35 9.61 10.47 -2.95
C THR A 35 11.00 10.02 -3.40
N MET A 36 11.05 9.03 -4.29
CA MET A 36 12.27 8.47 -4.86
C MET A 36 12.12 8.42 -6.38
N GLU A 37 13.14 8.84 -7.12
CA GLU A 37 13.19 8.69 -8.57
C GLU A 37 14.11 7.53 -8.97
N GLY A 38 13.69 6.79 -9.98
CA GLY A 38 14.42 5.68 -10.55
C GLY A 38 14.37 5.70 -12.07
N HIS A 39 15.39 5.12 -12.70
CA HIS A 39 15.46 4.93 -14.13
C HIS A 39 15.79 3.47 -14.42
N ILE A 40 14.99 2.82 -15.26
CA ILE A 40 15.15 1.41 -15.62
C ILE A 40 15.08 1.30 -17.13
N VAL A 41 16.11 0.71 -17.72
CA VAL A 41 16.07 0.26 -19.12
C VAL A 41 15.65 -1.21 -19.11
N SER A 42 14.55 -1.54 -19.77
CA SER A 42 14.01 -2.90 -19.80
C SER A 42 13.61 -3.33 -21.21
N ARG A 43 13.44 -4.64 -21.41
CA ARG A 43 13.01 -5.25 -22.66
C ARG A 43 11.51 -5.52 -22.65
N VAL A 44 10.87 -5.29 -23.78
CA VAL A 44 9.49 -5.68 -24.04
C VAL A 44 9.40 -7.18 -24.26
N LEU A 45 8.58 -7.86 -23.46
CA LEU A 45 8.31 -9.30 -23.54
C LEU A 45 7.00 -9.61 -24.27
N ALA A 46 5.99 -8.74 -24.16
CA ALA A 46 4.73 -8.87 -24.88
C ALA A 46 4.08 -7.50 -25.11
N VAL A 47 3.29 -7.37 -26.18
CA VAL A 47 2.52 -6.17 -26.51
C VAL A 47 1.10 -6.58 -26.90
N ASP A 48 0.09 -6.01 -26.24
CA ASP A 48 -1.33 -6.14 -26.57
C ASP A 48 -1.91 -4.74 -26.83
N PRO A 49 -1.89 -4.28 -28.09
CA PRO A 49 -2.41 -2.96 -28.44
C PRO A 49 -3.92 -2.84 -28.26
N ALA A 50 -4.67 -3.94 -28.42
CA ALA A 50 -6.13 -3.92 -28.31
C ALA A 50 -6.58 -3.64 -26.87
N ASN A 51 -5.83 -4.17 -25.89
CA ASN A 51 -6.10 -3.96 -24.47
C ASN A 51 -5.21 -2.88 -23.84
N TYR A 52 -4.43 -2.14 -24.63
CA TYR A 52 -3.45 -1.16 -24.15
C TYR A 52 -2.49 -1.71 -23.08
N GLN A 53 -1.99 -2.93 -23.25
CA GLN A 53 -1.13 -3.59 -22.27
C GLN A 53 0.25 -3.91 -22.87
N VAL A 54 1.31 -3.72 -22.08
CA VAL A 54 2.69 -4.11 -22.40
C VAL A 54 3.23 -4.95 -21.26
N THR A 55 3.92 -6.05 -21.55
CA THR A 55 4.67 -6.79 -20.54
C THR A 55 6.15 -6.54 -20.74
N ILE A 56 6.86 -6.18 -19.68
CA ILE A 56 8.30 -5.92 -19.69
C ILE A 56 9.06 -6.93 -18.81
N GLU A 57 10.37 -6.99 -18.99
CA GLU A 57 11.27 -7.77 -18.13
C GLU A 57 11.58 -7.01 -16.82
N GLY A 58 11.20 -7.59 -15.69
CA GLY A 58 11.55 -7.10 -14.35
C GLY A 58 13.03 -7.28 -14.03
N ARG A 59 13.49 -6.63 -12.95
CA ARG A 59 14.89 -6.71 -12.48
C ARG A 59 15.33 -8.13 -12.10
N ASP A 60 14.37 -8.94 -11.66
CA ASP A 60 14.50 -10.35 -11.30
C ASP A 60 14.17 -11.29 -12.48
N LYS A 61 14.11 -10.77 -13.71
CA LYS A 61 13.71 -11.50 -14.92
C LYS A 61 12.25 -11.95 -14.94
N SER A 62 11.43 -11.54 -13.97
CA SER A 62 10.00 -11.83 -13.97
C SER A 62 9.23 -10.95 -14.97
N PRO A 63 8.15 -11.45 -15.59
CA PRO A 63 7.30 -10.62 -16.45
C PRO A 63 6.48 -9.64 -15.62
N VAL A 64 6.53 -8.35 -15.98
CA VAL A 64 5.76 -7.28 -15.32
C VAL A 64 4.75 -6.70 -16.31
N PRO A 65 3.44 -6.97 -16.15
CA PRO A 65 2.42 -6.37 -16.98
C PRO A 65 2.20 -4.90 -16.61
N ILE A 66 2.16 -4.05 -17.63
CA ILE A 66 1.89 -2.62 -17.56
C ILE A 66 0.66 -2.32 -18.38
N GLN A 67 -0.41 -1.90 -17.70
CA GLN A 67 -1.60 -1.36 -18.35
C GLN A 67 -1.35 0.11 -18.67
N LEU A 68 -1.56 0.47 -19.93
CA LEU A 68 -1.49 1.82 -20.46
C LEU A 68 -2.93 2.31 -20.73
N THR A 69 -3.05 3.58 -21.10
CA THR A 69 -4.33 4.14 -21.58
C THR A 69 -4.38 4.30 -23.08
N ASP A 70 -5.58 4.61 -23.59
CA ASP A 70 -5.83 4.91 -25.00
C ASP A 70 -5.00 6.08 -25.56
N GLN A 71 -4.44 6.90 -24.67
CA GLN A 71 -3.50 7.96 -25.00
C GLN A 71 -2.09 7.45 -25.35
N ALA A 72 -1.79 6.16 -25.19
CA ALA A 72 -0.51 5.56 -25.57
C ALA A 72 -0.37 5.46 -27.10
N LYS A 73 -0.30 6.61 -27.77
CA LYS A 73 -0.34 6.74 -29.23
C LYS A 73 0.77 5.97 -29.93
N ASN A 74 1.89 5.67 -29.28
CA ASN A 74 2.99 4.93 -29.87
C ASN A 74 2.96 3.42 -29.58
N LEU A 75 1.97 2.92 -28.83
CA LEU A 75 1.90 1.50 -28.47
C LEU A 75 1.87 0.58 -29.69
N HIS A 76 1.16 0.98 -30.76
CA HIS A 76 1.06 0.19 -31.99
C HIS A 76 2.40 0.02 -32.73
N ASN A 77 3.40 0.85 -32.42
CA ASN A 77 4.74 0.74 -33.01
C ASN A 77 5.68 -0.16 -32.21
N LEU A 78 5.38 -0.39 -30.93
CA LEU A 78 6.19 -1.19 -30.01
C LEU A 78 6.15 -2.67 -30.41
N LYS A 79 7.31 -3.34 -30.37
CA LYS A 79 7.44 -4.77 -30.65
C LYS A 79 8.11 -5.51 -29.50
N VAL A 80 7.89 -6.82 -29.47
CA VAL A 80 8.63 -7.72 -28.59
C VAL A 80 10.12 -7.63 -28.93
N GLY A 81 10.95 -7.51 -27.90
CA GLY A 81 12.40 -7.34 -28.03
C GLY A 81 12.85 -5.88 -28.00
N ASP A 82 11.95 -4.91 -28.19
CA ASP A 82 12.28 -3.49 -28.09
C ASP A 82 12.77 -3.15 -26.68
N THR A 83 13.65 -2.16 -26.62
CA THR A 83 14.10 -1.56 -25.36
C THR A 83 13.20 -0.39 -25.01
N VAL A 84 12.81 -0.31 -23.74
CA VAL A 84 12.03 0.80 -23.19
C VAL A 84 12.76 1.42 -22.00
N ASP A 85 12.82 2.74 -22.01
CA ASP A 85 13.26 3.56 -20.88
C ASP A 85 12.07 3.82 -19.98
N ILE A 86 12.20 3.43 -18.71
CA ILE A 86 11.14 3.51 -17.72
C ILE A 86 11.63 4.41 -16.60
N HIS A 87 11.03 5.59 -16.52
CA HIS A 87 11.20 6.46 -15.36
C HIS A 87 10.18 6.06 -14.31
N VAL A 88 10.64 5.78 -13.10
CA VAL A 88 9.80 5.41 -11.96
C VAL A 88 9.86 6.54 -10.94
N ILE A 89 8.73 7.18 -10.68
CA ILE A 89 8.58 8.08 -9.53
C ILE A 89 7.85 7.28 -8.46
N ARG A 90 8.53 7.01 -7.35
CA ARG A 90 8.00 6.23 -6.24
C ARG A 90 7.72 7.14 -5.06
N SER A 91 6.45 7.28 -4.72
CA SER A 91 6.02 7.89 -3.46
C SER A 91 5.76 6.78 -2.45
N VAL A 92 6.30 6.91 -1.25
CA VAL A 92 6.10 5.96 -0.15
C VAL A 92 5.28 6.64 0.92
N ALA A 93 4.26 5.96 1.45
CA ALA A 93 3.57 6.33 2.68
C ALA A 93 3.69 5.17 3.66
N TYR A 94 4.28 5.43 4.83
CA TYR A 94 4.40 4.43 5.89
C TYR A 94 3.19 4.54 6.82
N ARG A 95 2.55 3.41 7.12
CA ARG A 95 1.42 3.29 8.03
C ARG A 95 1.74 2.19 9.02
N LEU A 96 1.65 2.50 10.31
CA LEU A 96 1.82 1.53 11.36
C LEU A 96 0.53 0.72 11.53
N ASP A 97 0.67 -0.59 11.53
CA ASP A 97 -0.32 -1.49 12.11
C ASP A 97 -0.12 -1.52 13.63
N THR A 98 -1.18 -1.20 14.37
CA THR A 98 -1.13 -1.15 15.83
C THR A 98 -1.19 -2.53 16.48
N GLU A 99 -1.54 -3.58 15.73
CA GLU A 99 -1.52 -4.95 16.23
C GLU A 99 -0.09 -5.51 16.25
N ILE A 100 0.26 -6.18 17.35
CA ILE A 100 1.58 -6.80 17.51
C ILE A 100 1.51 -8.21 16.91
N GLY A 101 2.44 -8.53 16.01
CA GLY A 101 2.55 -9.89 15.47
C GLY A 101 1.81 -10.15 14.16
N GLY A 102 1.40 -9.10 13.42
CA GLY A 102 0.97 -9.24 12.04
C GLY A 102 2.03 -9.96 11.19
N ALA A 103 1.59 -10.83 10.28
CA ALA A 103 2.51 -11.54 9.39
C ALA A 103 3.08 -10.57 8.34
N PRO A 104 4.42 -10.50 8.16
CA PRO A 104 5.00 -9.79 7.04
C PRO A 104 4.48 -10.36 5.72
N GLY A 105 4.15 -9.48 4.78
CA GLY A 105 3.61 -9.87 3.49
C GLY A 105 3.76 -8.79 2.43
N VAL A 106 3.64 -9.18 1.18
CA VAL A 106 3.58 -8.24 0.05
C VAL A 106 2.23 -8.43 -0.61
N THR A 107 1.38 -7.40 -0.53
CA THR A 107 0.09 -7.41 -1.22
C THR A 107 0.16 -6.41 -2.38
N LYS A 108 -0.02 -6.93 -3.58
CA LYS A 108 -0.16 -6.12 -4.80
C LYS A 108 -1.64 -5.70 -4.92
N GLU A 109 -2.09 -4.80 -4.04
CA GLU A 109 -3.52 -4.43 -3.93
C GLU A 109 -4.07 -3.69 -5.15
N SER A 110 -3.22 -3.28 -6.10
CA SER A 110 -3.68 -2.59 -7.30
C SER A 110 -2.90 -3.03 -8.52
N MET A 111 -3.21 -4.23 -9.03
CA MET A 111 -3.04 -4.56 -10.45
C MET A 111 -4.10 -3.82 -11.28
N SER A 112 -4.08 -2.51 -11.24
CA SER A 112 -4.66 -1.73 -12.30
C SER A 112 -3.76 -0.53 -12.48
N ILE A 113 -2.80 -0.68 -13.37
CA ILE A 113 -2.04 0.44 -13.86
C ILE A 113 -3.00 1.28 -14.72
N ARG A 114 -3.76 2.16 -14.09
CA ARG A 114 -4.72 3.02 -14.78
C ARG A 114 -4.05 4.38 -14.90
N ALA A 115 -3.91 4.93 -16.10
CA ALA A 115 -3.83 6.39 -16.14
C ALA A 115 -5.18 6.90 -15.62
N THR A 116 -5.13 7.83 -14.68
CA THR A 116 -6.32 8.49 -14.19
C THR A 116 -6.96 9.29 -15.33
N LYS A 117 -8.28 9.48 -15.28
CA LYS A 117 -9.04 10.26 -16.28
C LYS A 117 -8.45 11.67 -16.50
N ASP A 118 -7.80 12.21 -15.47
CA ASP A 118 -7.25 13.56 -15.46
C ASP A 118 -5.75 13.62 -15.79
N ASN A 119 -5.16 12.56 -16.38
CA ASN A 119 -3.74 12.58 -16.73
C ASN A 119 -3.47 13.47 -17.98
N PRO A 120 -2.75 14.59 -17.84
CA PRO A 120 -2.47 15.52 -18.94
C PRO A 120 -1.33 15.05 -19.87
N ASN A 121 -0.66 13.93 -19.57
CA ASN A 121 0.48 13.46 -20.34
C ASN A 121 0.09 12.37 -21.36
N PRO A 122 0.20 12.65 -22.67
CA PRO A 122 -0.18 11.73 -23.76
C PRO A 122 0.81 10.56 -23.96
N GLY A 123 1.60 10.21 -22.93
CA GLY A 123 2.74 9.28 -23.03
C GLY A 123 2.55 7.93 -22.33
N GLY A 124 1.37 7.63 -21.78
CA GLY A 124 1.12 6.34 -21.12
C GLY A 124 1.80 6.22 -19.75
N GLU A 125 1.52 7.17 -18.84
CA GLU A 125 1.95 7.02 -17.46
C GLU A 125 1.09 5.99 -16.73
N ALA A 126 1.79 5.15 -15.99
CA ALA A 126 1.29 3.92 -15.43
C ALA A 126 1.39 4.01 -13.90
N VAL A 127 0.27 4.01 -13.17
CA VAL A 127 0.30 4.08 -11.69
C VAL A 127 0.10 2.71 -11.05
N ARG A 128 1.06 2.21 -10.27
CA ARG A 128 0.91 0.97 -9.49
C ARG A 128 1.05 1.27 -8.00
N GLN A 129 0.12 0.72 -7.20
CA GLN A 129 0.23 0.72 -5.75
C GLN A 129 0.67 -0.65 -5.23
N VAL A 130 1.69 -0.65 -4.37
CA VAL A 130 2.24 -1.85 -3.74
C VAL A 130 2.23 -1.65 -2.24
N LYS A 131 1.61 -2.58 -1.51
CA LYS A 131 1.67 -2.61 -0.06
C LYS A 131 2.72 -3.63 0.37
N VAL A 132 3.72 -3.17 1.10
CA VAL A 132 4.76 -4.03 1.69
C VAL A 132 4.64 -3.94 3.20
N THR A 133 4.22 -5.02 3.83
CA THR A 133 4.11 -5.16 5.28
C THR A 133 5.44 -5.66 5.83
N SER A 134 6.16 -4.80 6.55
CA SER A 134 7.48 -5.07 7.12
C SER A 134 7.42 -5.18 8.63
N LYS A 135 8.26 -6.01 9.24
CA LYS A 135 8.37 -6.14 10.70
C LYS A 135 9.34 -5.09 11.26
N ILE A 136 8.96 -4.42 12.35
CA ILE A 136 9.89 -3.61 13.13
C ILE A 136 10.81 -4.56 13.91
N ILE A 137 12.12 -4.50 13.63
CA ILE A 137 13.13 -5.31 14.31
C ILE A 137 14.01 -4.50 15.27
N ARG A 138 14.00 -3.18 15.15
CA ARG A 138 14.73 -2.26 16.05
C ARG A 138 14.09 -0.88 16.04
N ILE A 139 14.08 -0.21 17.19
CA ILE A 139 13.64 1.16 17.38
C ILE A 139 14.75 1.90 18.11
N ASP A 140 15.21 3.03 17.56
CA ASP A 140 16.15 3.94 18.19
C ASP A 140 15.47 5.30 18.40
N LEU A 141 15.09 5.60 19.64
CA LEU A 141 14.43 6.86 19.99
C LEU A 141 15.40 8.04 20.05
N GLN A 142 16.70 7.82 20.23
CA GLN A 142 17.68 8.90 20.28
C GLN A 142 18.01 9.39 18.88
N GLN A 143 18.13 8.44 17.95
CA GLN A 143 18.35 8.72 16.54
C GLN A 143 17.04 8.90 15.77
N HIS A 144 15.87 8.70 16.36
CA HIS A 144 14.58 8.75 15.65
C HIS A 144 14.55 7.80 14.45
N GLU A 145 15.04 6.57 14.63
CA GLU A 145 15.14 5.57 13.57
C GLU A 145 14.34 4.31 13.90
N VAL A 146 13.73 3.73 12.87
CA VAL A 146 13.13 2.39 12.93
C VAL A 146 13.79 1.49 11.89
N THR A 147 14.13 0.27 12.26
CA THR A 147 14.68 -0.72 11.32
C THR A 147 13.57 -1.68 10.92
N LEU A 148 13.25 -1.68 9.63
CA LEU A 148 12.17 -2.45 9.02
C LEU A 148 12.75 -3.65 8.27
N LEU A 149 12.24 -4.83 8.57
CA LEU A 149 12.54 -6.06 7.84
C LEU A 149 11.35 -6.42 6.94
N PRO A 150 11.45 -6.24 5.62
CA PRO A 150 10.44 -6.71 4.68
C PRO A 150 10.41 -8.25 4.61
N PRO A 151 9.35 -8.84 4.02
CA PRO A 151 9.25 -10.30 3.84
C PRO A 151 10.37 -10.85 2.95
N GLU A 152 10.80 -10.05 1.98
CA GLU A 152 11.89 -10.33 1.07
C GLU A 152 12.85 -9.14 1.00
N GLY A 153 14.15 -9.41 0.91
CA GLY A 153 15.18 -8.37 0.80
C GLY A 153 15.93 -8.10 2.10
N LYS A 154 16.56 -6.94 2.20
CA LYS A 154 17.40 -6.54 3.33
C LYS A 154 16.65 -5.61 4.27
N ALA A 155 16.99 -5.67 5.56
CA ALA A 155 16.51 -4.69 6.53
C ALA A 155 16.94 -3.27 6.13
N THR A 156 16.04 -2.31 6.28
CA THR A 156 16.27 -0.91 5.94
C THR A 156 16.03 -0.03 7.18
N VAL A 157 16.89 0.96 7.37
CA VAL A 157 16.73 1.96 8.43
C VAL A 157 15.93 3.13 7.87
N LEU A 158 14.82 3.46 8.54
CA LEU A 158 13.98 4.61 8.23
C LEU A 158 14.16 5.66 9.32
N LYS A 159 14.64 6.84 8.93
CA LYS A 159 14.70 8.02 9.77
C LYS A 159 13.33 8.69 9.81
N VAL A 160 12.85 9.03 11.00
CA VAL A 160 11.60 9.77 11.22
C VAL A 160 11.96 11.23 11.44
N GLU A 161 11.67 12.09 10.45
CA GLU A 161 12.03 13.51 10.50
C GLU A 161 10.96 14.38 11.15
N ASP A 162 9.67 14.05 10.98
CA ASP A 162 8.57 14.84 11.54
C ASP A 162 8.54 14.72 13.09
N PRO A 163 8.71 15.83 13.84
CA PRO A 163 8.70 15.81 15.31
C PRO A 163 7.40 15.23 15.91
N LYS A 164 6.25 15.42 15.24
CA LYS A 164 4.98 14.85 15.71
C LYS A 164 4.98 13.33 15.59
N LEU A 165 5.71 12.78 14.62
CA LEU A 165 5.86 11.34 14.43
C LEU A 165 6.94 10.78 15.35
N GLN A 166 8.01 11.52 15.62
CA GLN A 166 9.02 11.18 16.64
C GLN A 166 8.39 10.97 18.02
N GLU A 167 7.48 11.86 18.43
CA GLU A 167 6.74 11.69 19.69
C GLU A 167 5.90 10.41 19.73
N ARG A 168 5.35 10.00 18.58
CA ARG A 168 4.58 8.76 18.45
C ARG A 168 5.47 7.51 18.47
N MET A 169 6.76 7.63 18.13
CA MET A 169 7.70 6.50 18.17
C MET A 169 7.81 5.88 19.57
N LYS A 170 7.57 6.66 20.63
CA LYS A 170 7.57 6.20 22.03
C LYS A 170 6.53 5.10 22.31
N LYS A 171 5.52 4.96 21.43
CA LYS A 171 4.44 3.96 21.55
C LYS A 171 4.67 2.73 20.66
N LEU A 172 5.74 2.73 19.85
CA LEU A 172 6.07 1.62 18.96
C LEU A 172 6.73 0.49 19.74
N GLN A 173 6.57 -0.73 19.24
CA GLN A 173 7.18 -1.92 19.83
C GLN A 173 7.85 -2.77 18.75
N VAL A 174 8.97 -3.38 19.13
CA VAL A 174 9.62 -4.40 18.29
C VAL A 174 8.65 -5.56 18.09
N GLY A 175 8.49 -6.00 16.85
CA GLY A 175 7.56 -7.05 16.48
C GLY A 175 6.24 -6.58 15.88
N GLN A 176 5.90 -5.29 15.99
CA GLN A 176 4.81 -4.68 15.22
C GLN A 176 5.13 -4.65 13.73
N THR A 177 4.08 -4.52 12.93
CA THR A 177 4.17 -4.40 11.47
C THR A 177 3.94 -2.97 11.00
N VAL A 178 4.64 -2.61 9.93
CA VAL A 178 4.51 -1.32 9.24
C VAL A 178 4.24 -1.61 7.78
N ASP A 179 3.15 -1.07 7.28
CA ASP A 179 2.81 -1.05 5.87
C ASP A 179 3.51 0.12 5.19
N ALA A 180 4.40 -0.18 4.27
CA ALA A 180 4.89 0.78 3.29
C ALA A 180 4.00 0.69 2.05
N ILE A 181 3.23 1.74 1.80
CA ILE A 181 2.43 1.90 0.58
C ILE A 181 3.28 2.66 -0.43
N TYR A 182 3.76 1.95 -1.45
CA TYR A 182 4.46 2.51 -2.58
C TYR A 182 3.47 2.83 -3.69
N THR A 183 3.37 4.10 -4.07
CA THR A 183 2.72 4.54 -5.30
C THR A 183 3.82 4.81 -6.33
N GLU A 184 3.89 3.97 -7.34
CA GLU A 184 4.86 4.09 -8.43
C GLU A 184 4.17 4.66 -9.66
N VAL A 185 4.69 5.78 -10.19
CA VAL A 185 4.35 6.30 -11.51
C VAL A 185 5.44 5.88 -12.47
N LEU A 186 5.11 5.00 -13.41
CA LEU A 186 5.98 4.55 -14.46
C LEU A 186 5.71 5.37 -15.72
N LYS A 187 6.74 6.03 -16.27
CA LYS A 187 6.70 6.68 -17.57
C LYS A 187 7.57 5.88 -18.54
N VAL A 188 6.93 5.29 -19.54
CA VAL A 188 7.59 4.47 -20.55
C VAL A 188 7.91 5.33 -21.77
N LYS A 189 9.17 5.31 -22.20
CA LYS A 189 9.65 5.91 -23.44
C LYS A 189 10.28 4.82 -24.30
N THR A 190 10.04 4.90 -25.60
CA THR A 190 10.73 4.03 -26.56
C THR A 190 12.02 4.71 -26.99
N SER A 191 13.16 4.03 -26.79
CA SER A 191 14.43 4.44 -27.37
C SER A 191 14.45 4.01 -28.84
N ARG A 192 14.68 4.94 -29.77
CA ARG A 192 14.97 4.62 -31.18
C ARG A 192 16.46 4.49 -31.39
#